data_AF-A0A5C4SYL9-F1
#
_entry.id   AF-A0A5C4SYL9-F1
#
_cell.length_a   1.000
_cell.length_b   1.000
_cell.length_c   1.000
_cell.angle_alpha   90.00
_cell.angle_beta   90.00
_cell.angle_gamma   90.00
#
_symmetry.space_group_name_H-M   'P 1'
#
loop_
_entity.id
_entity.type
_entity.pdbx_description
1 polymer ?
#
loop_
_entity_poly.entity_id
_entity_poly.type
_entity_poly.pdbx_seq_one_letter_code
_entity_poly.pdbx_strand_id
1 'polypeptide(L)'
;MPDPTAVSSTLDELSEGMIAYEEELADEIGELAKQRDWQAIQDRTEYAKHIRSFAHKIMALKEEWDRLNGLDDATAPETADEVDHLPVTARTRWEKIGDKIRVQTEGGRSAYSNVIPVWLFKDLALAALNQIKASGYVKTADVLNVKLDTIVEKSDYKRAPRLPVYVTFKVLVKEGVFENPDRNSHRYTLVGGNENLLRRFLGELG
;
A
#
# COMPACT_ATOMS: atom_id res chain seq x y z
N MET A 1 -21.00 21.50 5.80
CA MET A 1 -19.88 21.56 4.85
C MET A 1 -19.29 20.16 4.74
N PRO A 2 -18.89 19.70 3.54
CA PRO A 2 -18.17 18.42 3.42
C PRO A 2 -16.87 18.48 4.25
N ASP A 3 -16.52 17.37 4.87
CA ASP A 3 -15.33 17.25 5.71
C ASP A 3 -14.06 17.36 4.84
N PRO A 4 -13.17 18.34 5.09
CA PRO A 4 -11.93 18.49 4.33
C PRO A 4 -11.05 17.24 4.34
N THR A 5 -11.09 16.46 5.41
CA THR A 5 -10.34 15.20 5.52
C THR A 5 -10.90 14.11 4.61
N ALA A 6 -12.21 14.12 4.34
CA ALA A 6 -12.84 13.17 3.44
C ALA A 6 -12.43 13.40 1.98
N VAL A 7 -12.25 14.66 1.57
CA VAL A 7 -11.77 14.99 0.22
C VAL A 7 -10.30 14.62 0.06
N SER A 8 -9.47 14.88 1.07
CA SER A 8 -8.07 14.43 1.11
C SER A 8 -7.96 12.91 0.99
N SER A 9 -8.76 12.19 1.77
CA SER A 9 -8.84 10.72 1.72
C SER A 9 -9.29 10.19 0.36
N THR A 10 -10.20 10.88 -0.33
CA THR A 10 -10.66 10.47 -1.66
C THR A 10 -9.58 10.68 -2.72
N LEU A 11 -8.76 11.73 -2.58
CA LEU A 11 -7.62 11.97 -3.46
C LEU A 11 -6.51 10.94 -3.21
N ASP A 12 -6.33 10.47 -1.97
CA ASP A 12 -5.47 9.34 -1.65
C ASP A 12 -5.95 8.04 -2.31
N GLU A 13 -7.24 7.71 -2.16
CA GLU A 13 -7.86 6.55 -2.80
C GLU A 13 -7.65 6.56 -4.32
N LEU A 14 -7.80 7.74 -4.94
CA LEU A 14 -7.59 7.91 -6.37
C LEU A 14 -6.11 7.73 -6.75
N SER A 15 -5.17 8.28 -5.97
CA SER A 15 -3.74 8.13 -6.20
C SER A 15 -3.30 6.65 -6.10
N GLU A 16 -3.78 5.93 -5.08
CA GLU A 16 -3.53 4.49 -4.93
C GLU A 16 -4.14 3.68 -6.07
N GLY A 17 -5.36 4.04 -6.50
CA GLY A 17 -6.01 3.44 -7.67
C GLY A 17 -5.19 3.62 -8.95
N MET A 18 -4.58 4.79 -9.15
CA MET A 18 -3.73 5.06 -10.32
C MET A 18 -2.42 4.25 -10.29
N ILE A 19 -1.80 4.08 -9.13
CA ILE A 19 -0.59 3.25 -8.98
C ILE A 19 -0.93 1.79 -9.33
N ALA A 20 -2.02 1.25 -8.77
CA ALA A 20 -2.45 -0.11 -9.06
C ALA A 20 -2.81 -0.30 -10.55
N TYR A 21 -3.42 0.70 -11.18
CA TYR A 21 -3.72 0.63 -12.60
C TYR A 21 -2.46 0.69 -13.48
N GLU A 22 -1.45 1.46 -13.08
CA GLU A 22 -0.14 1.46 -13.74
C GLU A 22 0.56 0.09 -13.63
N GLU A 23 0.42 -0.60 -12.50
CA GLU A 23 0.91 -1.99 -12.32
C GLU A 23 0.20 -2.97 -13.26
N GLU A 24 -1.14 -2.89 -13.37
CA GLU A 24 -1.91 -3.71 -14.31
C GLU A 24 -1.44 -3.49 -15.76
N LEU A 25 -1.14 -2.24 -16.14
CA LEU A 25 -0.58 -1.92 -17.46
C LEU A 25 0.82 -2.52 -17.66
N ALA A 26 1.65 -2.55 -16.62
CA ALA A 26 2.97 -3.15 -16.70
C ALA A 26 2.90 -4.67 -16.90
N ASP A 27 1.98 -5.35 -16.21
CA ASP A 27 1.72 -6.78 -16.39
C ASP A 27 1.22 -7.07 -17.81
N GLU A 28 0.29 -6.25 -18.32
CA GLU A 28 -0.23 -6.40 -19.69
C GLU A 28 0.85 -6.18 -20.74
N ILE A 29 1.72 -5.18 -20.58
CA ILE A 29 2.89 -4.97 -21.44
C ILE A 29 3.81 -6.19 -21.40
N GLY A 30 4.01 -6.81 -20.23
CA GLY A 30 4.77 -8.04 -20.07
C GLY A 30 4.18 -9.22 -20.85
N GLU A 31 2.85 -9.37 -20.87
CA GLU A 31 2.17 -10.40 -21.68
C GLU A 31 2.27 -10.10 -23.18
N LEU A 32 2.10 -8.86 -23.61
CA LEU A 32 2.27 -8.45 -25.01
C LEU A 32 3.70 -8.68 -25.50
N ALA A 33 4.71 -8.48 -24.64
CA ALA A 33 6.10 -8.79 -24.93
C ALA A 33 6.34 -10.29 -25.19
N LYS A 34 5.65 -11.19 -24.46
CA LYS A 34 5.70 -12.63 -24.73
C LYS A 34 5.09 -12.98 -26.10
N GLN A 35 4.08 -12.23 -26.53
CA GLN A 35 3.41 -12.38 -27.82
C GLN A 35 4.14 -11.69 -28.98
N ARG A 36 5.19 -10.91 -28.70
CA ARG A 36 5.97 -10.12 -29.66
C ARG A 36 5.13 -9.11 -30.45
N ASP A 37 4.04 -8.63 -29.86
CA ASP A 37 3.20 -7.59 -30.46
C ASP A 37 3.77 -6.20 -30.15
N TRP A 38 4.75 -5.78 -30.95
CA TRP A 38 5.50 -4.54 -30.74
C TRP A 38 4.65 -3.28 -30.85
N GLN A 39 3.59 -3.30 -31.67
CA GLN A 39 2.70 -2.16 -31.84
C GLN A 39 1.82 -1.99 -30.59
N ALA A 40 1.23 -3.08 -30.11
CA ALA A 40 0.43 -3.04 -28.89
C ALA A 40 1.27 -2.64 -27.66
N ILE A 41 2.53 -3.09 -27.57
CA ILE A 41 3.47 -2.68 -26.51
C ILE A 41 3.69 -1.16 -26.53
N GLN A 42 3.89 -0.57 -27.70
CA GLN A 42 4.12 0.88 -27.83
C GLN A 42 2.89 1.67 -27.36
N ASP A 43 1.71 1.31 -27.85
CA ASP A 43 0.45 1.97 -27.50
C ASP A 43 0.17 1.88 -25.99
N ARG A 44 0.40 0.71 -25.39
CA ARG A 44 0.19 0.48 -23.96
C ARG A 44 1.21 1.20 -23.09
N THR A 45 2.45 1.32 -23.56
CA THR A 45 3.51 2.08 -22.88
C THR A 45 3.22 3.58 -22.89
N GLU A 46 2.72 4.13 -24.00
CA GLU A 46 2.31 5.55 -24.06
C GLU A 46 1.13 5.82 -23.13
N TYR A 47 0.15 4.91 -23.12
CA TYR A 47 -0.98 5.02 -22.20
C TYR A 47 -0.54 4.98 -20.73
N ALA A 48 0.39 4.09 -20.35
CA ALA A 48 0.96 4.05 -19.00
C ALA A 48 1.64 5.37 -18.61
N LYS A 49 2.35 6.03 -19.54
CA LYS A 49 2.93 7.37 -19.30
C LYS A 49 1.85 8.42 -19.02
N HIS A 50 0.72 8.37 -19.71
CA HIS A 50 -0.39 9.28 -19.46
C HIS A 50 -1.03 9.04 -18.09
N ILE A 51 -1.22 7.78 -17.69
CA ILE A 51 -1.72 7.42 -16.35
C ILE A 51 -0.75 7.93 -15.27
N ARG A 52 0.56 7.70 -15.44
CA ARG A 52 1.57 8.24 -14.53
C ARG A 52 1.50 9.76 -14.44
N SER A 53 1.39 10.46 -15.56
CA SER A 53 1.25 11.92 -15.56
C SER A 53 -0.01 12.38 -14.83
N PHE A 54 -1.12 11.66 -14.98
CA PHE A 54 -2.37 11.96 -14.30
C PHE A 54 -2.27 11.72 -12.79
N ALA A 55 -1.61 10.64 -12.36
CA ALA A 55 -1.35 10.37 -10.94
C ALA A 55 -0.59 11.53 -10.27
N HIS A 56 0.43 12.09 -10.94
CA HIS A 56 1.15 13.25 -10.43
C HIS A 56 0.24 14.49 -10.25
N LYS A 57 -0.74 14.70 -11.15
CA LYS A 57 -1.69 15.80 -11.04
C LYS A 57 -2.63 15.62 -9.84
N ILE A 58 -3.05 14.39 -9.57
CA ILE A 58 -3.89 14.06 -8.41
C ILE A 58 -3.14 14.33 -7.11
N MET A 59 -1.86 13.94 -7.03
CA MET A 59 -1.02 14.24 -5.87
C MET A 59 -0.86 15.74 -5.64
N ALA A 60 -0.56 16.51 -6.70
CA ALA A 60 -0.45 17.96 -6.60
C ALA A 60 -1.77 18.61 -6.16
N LEU A 61 -2.91 18.11 -6.64
CA LEU A 61 -4.23 18.58 -6.24
C LEU A 61 -4.52 18.32 -4.76
N LYS A 62 -4.07 17.16 -4.24
CA LYS A 62 -4.18 16.84 -2.81
C LYS A 62 -3.36 17.80 -1.97
N GLU A 63 -2.11 18.06 -2.35
CA GLU A 63 -1.25 19.01 -1.64
C GLU A 63 -1.88 20.42 -1.58
N GLU A 64 -2.47 20.87 -2.69
CA GLU A 64 -3.19 22.13 -2.73
C GLU A 64 -4.42 22.13 -1.82
N TRP A 65 -5.20 21.05 -1.83
CA TRP A 65 -6.37 20.87 -1.00
C TRP A 65 -6.04 20.86 0.51
N ASP A 66 -5.00 20.12 0.90
CA ASP A 66 -4.58 19.99 2.30
C ASP A 66 -4.07 21.32 2.84
N ARG A 67 -3.33 22.08 2.03
CA ARG A 67 -2.86 23.43 2.35
C ARG A 67 -4.01 24.40 2.56
N LEU A 68 -5.02 24.39 1.68
CA LEU A 68 -6.18 25.28 1.78
C LEU A 68 -7.02 25.03 3.03
N ASN A 69 -6.98 23.80 3.56
CA ASN A 69 -7.81 23.38 4.69
C ASN A 69 -7.02 23.23 6.01
N GLY A 70 -5.73 23.60 6.02
CA GLY A 70 -4.90 23.53 7.24
C GLY A 70 -4.69 22.10 7.74
N LEU A 71 -4.70 21.12 6.85
CA LEU A 71 -4.47 19.71 7.16
C LEU A 71 -2.97 19.35 7.18
N ASP A 72 -2.10 20.28 6.75
CA ASP A 72 -0.65 20.21 6.93
C ASP A 72 -0.27 20.55 8.37
N ASP A 73 -0.25 19.55 9.24
CA ASP A 73 0.21 19.68 10.64
C ASP A 73 1.70 19.30 10.73
N ALA A 74 2.60 20.18 10.26
CA ALA A 74 3.96 20.38 10.81
C ALA A 74 4.87 21.27 9.92
N THR A 75 5.56 22.18 10.59
CA THR A 75 6.78 22.88 10.14
C THR A 75 7.74 21.98 9.36
N ALA A 76 8.07 22.39 8.13
CA ALA A 76 9.15 21.83 7.35
C ALA A 76 10.50 22.02 8.05
N PRO A 77 11.29 20.96 8.33
CA PRO A 77 12.73 21.08 8.43
C PRO A 77 13.32 21.02 7.01
N GLU A 78 14.30 21.88 6.76
CA GLU A 78 14.99 22.12 5.48
C GLU A 78 15.86 20.95 4.96
N THR A 79 15.52 19.69 5.27
CA THR A 79 16.31 18.49 4.91
C THR A 79 15.54 17.51 4.03
N ALA A 80 14.59 18.00 3.21
CA ALA A 80 13.70 17.16 2.41
C ALA A 80 14.41 16.34 1.32
N ASP A 81 15.58 16.78 0.83
CA ASP A 81 16.26 16.13 -0.29
C ASP A 81 17.00 14.84 0.09
N GLU A 82 17.39 14.63 1.37
CA GLU A 82 18.10 13.41 1.77
C GLU A 82 17.18 12.23 2.14
N VAL A 83 15.92 12.50 2.52
CA VAL A 83 14.97 11.47 2.99
C VAL A 83 14.28 10.76 1.83
N ASP A 84 14.20 11.39 0.65
CA ASP A 84 13.47 10.86 -0.50
C ASP A 84 14.17 9.67 -1.20
N HIS A 85 15.42 9.37 -0.83
CA HIS A 85 16.18 8.22 -1.36
C HIS A 85 16.05 6.93 -0.53
N LEU A 86 15.37 6.96 0.61
CA LEU A 86 15.18 5.78 1.45
C LEU A 86 14.03 4.90 0.94
N PRO A 87 14.16 3.56 0.99
CA PRO A 87 13.04 2.66 0.70
C PRO A 87 11.82 3.03 1.55
N VAL A 88 10.63 2.97 0.96
CA VAL A 88 9.35 3.30 1.62
C VAL A 88 9.17 2.57 2.96
N THR A 89 9.76 1.39 3.13
CA THR A 89 9.79 0.61 4.37
C THR A 89 10.62 1.27 5.49
N ALA A 90 11.74 1.91 5.16
CA ALA A 90 12.61 2.63 6.11
C ALA A 90 11.96 3.93 6.62
N ARG A 91 11.06 4.51 5.81
CA ARG A 91 10.29 5.72 6.13
C ARG A 91 8.98 5.45 6.87
N THR A 92 8.56 4.19 6.96
CA THR A 92 7.33 3.82 7.63
C THR A 92 7.57 3.75 9.13
N ARG A 93 6.73 4.35 9.97
CA ARG A 93 6.60 4.09 11.41
C ARG A 93 5.23 3.48 11.68
N TRP A 94 5.10 2.67 12.71
CA TRP A 94 3.79 2.22 13.14
C TRP A 94 3.76 2.07 14.65
N GLU A 95 2.57 2.20 15.20
CA GLU A 95 2.30 2.05 16.63
C GLU A 95 0.94 1.39 16.85
N LYS A 96 0.82 0.64 17.95
CA LYS A 96 -0.46 0.11 18.42
C LYS A 96 -1.09 1.10 19.40
N ILE A 97 -2.32 1.52 19.12
CA ILE A 97 -3.11 2.44 19.93
C ILE A 97 -4.39 1.72 20.32
N GLY A 98 -4.44 1.16 21.52
CA GLY A 98 -5.59 0.37 21.97
C GLY A 98 -5.81 -0.85 21.07
N ASP A 99 -6.97 -0.90 20.41
CA ASP A 99 -7.40 -1.95 19.47
C ASP A 99 -7.09 -1.62 18.00
N LYS A 100 -6.28 -0.59 17.74
CA LYS A 100 -5.91 -0.11 16.40
C LYS A 100 -4.40 -0.10 16.20
N ILE A 101 -4.00 -0.18 14.93
CA ILE A 101 -2.63 -0.01 14.46
C ILE A 101 -2.61 1.24 13.59
N ARG A 102 -1.81 2.23 13.99
CA ARG A 102 -1.53 3.41 13.19
C ARG A 102 -0.24 3.18 12.43
N VAL A 103 -0.25 3.39 11.12
CA VAL A 103 0.92 3.30 10.24
C VAL A 103 1.13 4.65 9.60
N GLN A 104 2.25 5.27 9.95
CA GLN A 104 2.69 6.54 9.41
C GLN A 104 3.82 6.32 8.42
N THR A 105 3.87 7.07 7.34
CA THR A 105 5.07 7.15 6.50
C THR A 105 5.60 8.57 6.63
N GLU A 106 6.85 8.73 7.05
CA GLU A 106 7.48 10.04 7.20
C GLU A 106 8.21 10.44 5.92
N GLY A 107 8.16 11.72 5.57
CA GLY A 107 8.95 12.33 4.50
C GLY A 107 8.10 13.07 3.47
N GLY A 108 8.44 14.34 3.24
CA GLY A 108 7.94 15.21 2.16
C GLY A 108 6.56 14.88 1.58
N ARG A 109 6.52 14.72 0.24
CA ARG A 109 5.30 14.56 -0.59
C ARG A 109 4.55 13.22 -0.43
N SER A 110 4.98 12.34 0.46
CA SER A 110 4.41 10.98 0.63
C SER A 110 4.14 10.64 2.10
N ALA A 111 3.97 11.67 2.93
CA ALA A 111 3.55 11.49 4.29
C ALA A 111 2.07 11.09 4.37
N TYR A 112 1.76 9.98 5.04
CA TYR A 112 0.38 9.52 5.25
C TYR A 112 0.25 8.74 6.55
N SER A 113 -0.96 8.72 7.11
CA SER A 113 -1.29 8.03 8.35
C SER A 113 -2.55 7.17 8.17
N ASN A 114 -2.39 5.85 8.20
CA ASN A 114 -3.49 4.89 8.10
C ASN A 114 -3.77 4.24 9.46
N VAL A 115 -5.04 3.98 9.78
CA VAL A 115 -5.44 3.40 11.08
C VAL A 115 -6.33 2.18 10.90
N ILE A 116 -5.77 0.99 11.05
CA ILE A 116 -6.49 -0.28 10.88
C ILE A 116 -6.80 -0.94 12.22
N PRO A 117 -7.95 -1.59 12.40
CA PRO A 117 -8.22 -2.41 13.59
C PRO A 117 -7.23 -3.58 13.71
N VAL A 118 -6.78 -3.89 14.93
CA VAL A 118 -5.86 -5.00 15.23
C VAL A 118 -6.44 -6.34 14.77
N TRP A 119 -7.74 -6.56 14.96
CA TRP A 119 -8.41 -7.79 14.53
C TRP A 119 -8.31 -7.98 13.01
N LEU A 120 -8.47 -6.89 12.24
CA LEU A 120 -8.42 -6.92 10.79
C LEU A 120 -6.98 -7.18 10.33
N PHE A 121 -6.00 -6.48 10.93
CA PHE A 121 -4.59 -6.73 10.66
C PHE A 121 -4.21 -8.20 10.88
N LYS A 122 -4.61 -8.79 12.01
CA LYS A 122 -4.36 -10.20 12.34
C LYS A 122 -5.00 -11.13 11.31
N ASP A 123 -6.26 -10.88 10.95
CA ASP A 123 -6.98 -11.71 9.99
C ASP A 123 -6.34 -11.67 8.58
N LEU A 124 -5.89 -10.50 8.15
CA LEU A 124 -5.18 -10.31 6.87
C LEU A 124 -3.81 -10.99 6.89
N ALA A 125 -3.05 -10.86 7.99
CA ALA A 125 -1.75 -11.50 8.13
C ALA A 125 -1.85 -13.04 8.14
N LEU A 126 -2.89 -13.59 8.78
CA LEU A 126 -3.15 -15.03 8.78
C LEU A 126 -3.64 -15.53 7.41
N ALA A 127 -4.45 -14.75 6.70
CA ALA A 127 -4.82 -15.07 5.32
C ALA A 127 -3.59 -15.11 4.40
N ALA A 128 -2.67 -14.16 4.57
CA ALA A 128 -1.41 -14.14 3.85
C ALA A 128 -0.56 -15.39 4.14
N LEU A 129 -0.44 -15.78 5.42
CA LEU A 129 0.24 -17.02 5.81
C LEU A 129 -0.35 -18.26 5.13
N ASN A 130 -1.68 -18.37 5.09
CA ASN A 130 -2.34 -19.51 4.45
C ASN A 130 -2.03 -19.59 2.95
N GLN A 131 -1.98 -18.44 2.26
CA GLN A 131 -1.60 -18.40 0.85
C GLN A 131 -0.13 -18.77 0.64
N ILE A 132 0.79 -18.29 1.49
CA ILE A 132 2.20 -18.69 1.44
C ILE A 132 2.35 -20.21 1.63
N LYS A 133 1.58 -20.82 2.54
CA LYS A 133 1.62 -22.27 2.74
C LYS A 133 1.13 -23.07 1.53
N ALA A 134 0.13 -22.55 0.82
CA ALA A 134 -0.43 -23.22 -0.35
C ALA A 134 0.46 -23.08 -1.60
N SER A 135 1.01 -21.88 -1.82
CA SER A 135 1.62 -21.49 -3.10
C SER A 135 3.10 -21.13 -3.01
N GLY A 136 3.68 -21.12 -1.80
CA GLY A 136 5.06 -20.71 -1.53
C GLY A 136 5.28 -19.20 -1.44
N TYR A 137 4.30 -18.39 -1.86
CA TYR A 137 4.33 -16.92 -1.81
C TYR A 137 2.89 -16.39 -1.75
N VAL A 138 2.75 -15.08 -1.52
CA VAL A 138 1.46 -14.40 -1.58
C VAL A 138 1.59 -13.02 -2.22
N LYS A 139 0.58 -12.61 -3.00
CA LYS A 139 0.39 -11.23 -3.45
C LYS A 139 -0.68 -10.54 -2.60
N THR A 140 -0.63 -9.22 -2.51
CA THR A 140 -1.69 -8.42 -1.86
C THR A 140 -3.06 -8.67 -2.49
N ALA A 141 -3.11 -8.83 -3.81
CA ALA A 141 -4.32 -9.20 -4.54
C ALA A 141 -4.91 -10.56 -4.09
N ASP A 142 -4.08 -11.55 -3.77
CA ASP A 142 -4.55 -12.87 -3.32
C ASP A 142 -5.27 -12.78 -1.96
N VAL A 143 -4.75 -11.92 -1.06
CA VAL A 143 -5.37 -11.66 0.24
C VAL A 143 -6.64 -10.85 0.09
N LEU A 144 -6.62 -9.81 -0.77
CA LEU A 144 -7.81 -9.01 -1.07
C LEU A 144 -8.94 -9.89 -1.60
N ASN A 145 -8.67 -10.77 -2.56
CA ASN A 145 -9.68 -11.63 -3.16
C ASN A 145 -10.37 -12.55 -2.14
N VAL A 146 -9.62 -13.03 -1.14
CA VAL A 146 -10.17 -13.91 -0.08
C VAL A 146 -10.85 -13.12 1.03
N LYS A 147 -10.45 -11.86 1.27
CA LYS A 147 -10.91 -11.06 2.42
C LYS A 147 -11.80 -9.87 2.04
N LEU A 148 -12.11 -9.69 0.76
CA LEU A 148 -12.89 -8.55 0.26
C LEU A 148 -14.19 -8.36 1.04
N ASP A 149 -15.00 -9.42 1.15
CA ASP A 149 -16.28 -9.36 1.87
C ASP A 149 -16.07 -9.03 3.35
N THR A 150 -15.06 -9.62 3.99
CA THR A 150 -14.74 -9.33 5.40
C THR A 150 -14.35 -7.87 5.60
N ILE A 151 -13.54 -7.31 4.70
CA ILE A 151 -13.11 -5.90 4.76
C ILE A 151 -14.32 -4.99 4.53
N VAL A 152 -15.15 -5.27 3.52
CA VAL A 152 -16.29 -4.43 3.15
C VAL A 152 -17.41 -4.47 4.20
N GLU A 153 -17.67 -5.63 4.79
CA GLU A 153 -18.81 -5.82 5.70
C GLU A 153 -18.49 -5.53 7.17
N LYS A 154 -17.24 -5.77 7.59
CA LYS A 154 -16.87 -5.73 9.02
C LYS A 154 -15.92 -4.60 9.39
N SER A 155 -15.53 -3.76 8.43
CA SER A 155 -14.63 -2.64 8.69
C SER A 155 -15.07 -1.36 7.98
N ASP A 156 -14.44 -0.24 8.32
CA ASP A 156 -14.72 1.07 7.73
C ASP A 156 -14.13 1.23 6.31
N TYR A 157 -13.45 0.20 5.79
CA TYR A 157 -12.72 0.22 4.52
C TYR A 157 -13.57 -0.16 3.30
N LYS A 158 -14.90 0.04 3.35
CA LYS A 158 -15.81 -0.30 2.24
C LYS A 158 -15.46 0.42 0.93
N ARG A 159 -14.96 1.66 0.99
CA ARG A 159 -14.59 2.46 -0.19
C ARG A 159 -13.15 2.20 -0.66
N ALA A 160 -12.29 1.73 0.25
CA ALA A 160 -10.89 1.45 0.00
C ALA A 160 -10.47 0.06 0.56
N PRO A 161 -11.05 -1.05 0.06
CA PRO A 161 -10.79 -2.37 0.64
C PRO A 161 -9.35 -2.87 0.44
N ARG A 162 -8.61 -2.25 -0.48
CA ARG A 162 -7.20 -2.56 -0.74
C ARG A 162 -6.27 -2.00 0.35
N LEU A 163 -6.62 -0.85 0.90
CA LEU A 163 -5.81 -0.11 1.87
C LEU A 163 -5.38 -0.95 3.09
N PRO A 164 -6.28 -1.64 3.82
CA PRO A 164 -5.86 -2.40 4.99
C PRO A 164 -4.93 -3.57 4.64
N VAL A 165 -5.03 -4.12 3.43
CA VAL A 165 -4.13 -5.17 2.94
C VAL A 165 -2.73 -4.60 2.74
N TYR A 166 -2.59 -3.48 2.03
CA TYR A 166 -1.29 -2.84 1.79
C TYR A 166 -0.61 -2.42 3.09
N VAL A 167 -1.36 -1.78 3.98
CA VAL A 167 -0.85 -1.34 5.29
C VAL A 167 -0.35 -2.54 6.10
N THR A 168 -1.10 -3.66 6.07
CA THR A 168 -0.70 -4.89 6.75
C THR A 168 0.64 -5.41 6.23
N PHE A 169 0.77 -5.54 4.90
CA PHE A 169 2.00 -6.02 4.28
C PHE A 169 3.19 -5.11 4.54
N LYS A 170 2.97 -3.79 4.54
CA LYS A 170 4.00 -2.80 4.82
C LYS A 170 4.60 -2.95 6.21
N VAL A 171 3.76 -3.14 7.22
CA VAL A 171 4.20 -3.40 8.60
C VAL A 171 4.95 -4.73 8.68
N LEU A 172 4.40 -5.80 8.10
CA LEU A 172 5.05 -7.12 8.14
C LEU A 172 6.43 -7.13 7.46
N VAL A 173 6.59 -6.40 6.37
CA VAL A 173 7.89 -6.24 5.70
C VAL A 173 8.84 -5.39 6.55
N LYS A 174 8.35 -4.29 7.12
CA LYS A 174 9.16 -3.43 7.99
C LYS A 174 9.70 -4.19 9.20
N GLU A 175 8.87 -5.02 9.84
CA GLU A 175 9.25 -5.79 11.02
C GLU A 175 10.06 -7.06 10.69
N GLY A 176 10.48 -7.22 9.42
CA GLY A 176 11.28 -8.37 8.99
C GLY A 176 10.54 -9.70 9.14
N VAL A 177 9.21 -9.67 9.13
CA VAL A 177 8.38 -10.88 9.15
C VAL A 177 8.19 -11.40 7.73
N PHE A 178 7.90 -10.48 6.81
CA PHE A 178 7.80 -10.74 5.38
C PHE A 178 9.00 -10.15 4.63
N GLU A 179 9.32 -10.75 3.49
CA GLU A 179 10.26 -10.20 2.51
C GLU A 179 9.65 -10.21 1.12
N ASN A 180 10.12 -9.30 0.27
CA ASN A 180 9.82 -9.28 -1.16
C ASN A 180 11.13 -9.56 -1.91
N PRO A 181 11.42 -10.85 -2.22
CA PRO A 181 12.72 -11.25 -2.74
C PRO A 181 13.05 -10.64 -4.09
N ASP A 182 12.04 -10.35 -4.93
CA ASP A 182 12.25 -9.80 -6.27
C ASP A 182 12.23 -8.27 -6.31
N ARG A 183 11.96 -7.60 -5.17
CA ARG A 183 11.74 -6.15 -4.99
C ARG A 183 10.67 -5.48 -5.89
N ASN A 184 10.28 -6.11 -6.99
CA ASN A 184 9.36 -5.59 -8.01
C ASN A 184 8.15 -6.50 -8.29
N SER A 185 8.04 -7.70 -7.68
CA SER A 185 6.99 -8.66 -8.07
C SER A 185 5.73 -8.65 -7.20
N HIS A 186 5.66 -7.78 -6.17
CA HIS A 186 4.62 -7.83 -5.11
C HIS A 186 4.38 -9.25 -4.57
N ARG A 187 5.39 -10.14 -4.67
CA ARG A 187 5.36 -11.48 -4.10
C ARG A 187 6.06 -11.42 -2.77
N TYR A 188 5.34 -11.84 -1.74
CA TYR A 188 5.82 -11.81 -0.38
C TYR A 188 5.99 -13.24 0.12
N THR A 189 7.08 -13.46 0.85
CA THR A 189 7.38 -14.73 1.53
C THR A 189 7.67 -14.45 3.00
N LEU A 190 7.66 -15.50 3.84
CA LEU A 190 8.14 -15.40 5.21
C LEU A 190 9.66 -15.29 5.19
N VAL A 191 10.21 -14.35 5.97
CA VAL A 191 11.67 -14.23 6.15
C VAL A 191 12.21 -15.55 6.70
N GLY A 192 13.09 -16.18 5.92
CA GLY A 192 13.68 -17.48 6.25
C GLY A 192 12.65 -18.61 6.46
N GLY A 193 11.44 -18.48 5.93
CA GLY A 193 10.35 -19.46 6.15
C GLY A 193 9.83 -19.51 7.59
N ASN A 194 10.13 -18.50 8.42
CA ASN A 194 9.89 -18.56 9.85
C ASN A 194 8.44 -18.18 10.22
N GLU A 195 7.54 -19.16 10.20
CA GLU A 195 6.14 -18.97 10.63
C GLU A 195 6.03 -18.53 12.10
N ASN A 196 6.93 -18.99 12.96
CA ASN A 196 6.90 -18.65 14.39
C ASN A 196 7.17 -17.17 14.63
N LEU A 197 7.95 -16.53 13.76
CA LEU A 197 8.18 -15.08 13.80
C LEU A 197 6.88 -14.31 13.60
N LEU A 198 6.08 -14.69 12.60
CA LEU A 198 4.76 -14.10 12.37
C LEU A 198 3.84 -14.34 13.57
N ARG A 199 3.75 -15.58 14.06
CA ARG A 199 2.85 -15.90 15.20
C ARG A 199 3.22 -15.14 16.46
N ARG A 200 4.51 -15.00 16.75
CA ARG A 200 5.01 -14.20 17.87
C ARG A 200 4.64 -12.74 17.70
N PHE A 201 4.93 -12.16 16.53
CA PHE A 201 4.59 -10.78 16.20
C PHE A 201 3.09 -10.49 16.40
N LEU A 202 2.23 -11.38 15.89
CA LEU A 202 0.78 -11.25 16.08
C LEU A 202 0.35 -11.43 17.55
N GLY A 203 1.05 -12.24 18.34
CA GLY A 203 0.80 -12.40 19.78
C GLY A 203 1.16 -11.15 20.59
N GLU A 204 2.20 -10.42 20.19
CA GLU A 204 2.60 -9.14 20.83
C GLU A 204 1.58 -8.02 20.57
N LEU A 205 0.73 -8.16 19.55
CA LEU A 205 -0.37 -7.23 19.24
C LEU A 205 -1.62 -7.40 20.11
N GLY A 206 -1.64 -8.31 21.10
CA GLY A 206 -2.78 -8.52 22.01
C GLY A 206 -3.89 -9.33 21.36
#